data_AF-A0A8J5ZW44-F1
#
_entry.id   AF-A0A8J5ZW44-F1
#
_cell.length_a   1.000
_cell.length_b   1.000
_cell.length_c   1.000
_cell.angle_alpha   90.00
_cell.angle_beta   90.00
_cell.angle_gamma   90.00
#
_symmetry.space_group_name_H-M   'P 1'
#
loop_
_entity.id
_entity.type
_entity.pdbx_description
1 polymer ?
#
loop_
_entity_poly.entity_id
_entity_poly.type
_entity_poly.pdbx_seq_one_letter_code
_entity_poly.pdbx_strand_id
1 'polypeptide(L)'
;MEEEGRYEAEVAEVQAWWNSERFKLTRRPYSARDVVALRGNLKQSYGSNEMAKKLWRTLKTHQANGTASRTFGALDPVQVTMMAKHLDSIYVSGWQCSSTHTTTNEPGPDLADYPYDTVPNKPIIADGDTGFGGTTATVKLCKLFVERGAAGVHIEDQSSACRCEAAIRCYGVETVLVARTDAVAANLIQTNVDTRDHQFILGVTNPNLQGKCLASMLAEAMAAGKTGAELQAIEDKWLAMAQLKTFSECVIDAINNMNIRGMRKGGE
;
A
#
# COMPACT_ATOMS: atom_id res chain seq x y z
N MET A 1 2.96 -39.18 16.53
CA MET A 1 4.27 -38.95 17.19
C MET A 1 5.31 -38.39 16.21
N GLU A 2 5.58 -39.03 15.07
CA GLU A 2 6.59 -38.53 14.12
C GLU A 2 6.18 -37.23 13.40
N GLU A 3 4.92 -37.10 12.98
CA GLU A 3 4.40 -35.90 12.33
C GLU A 3 4.42 -34.67 13.24
N GLU A 4 3.96 -34.84 14.48
CA GLU A 4 3.94 -33.79 15.49
C GLU A 4 5.36 -33.36 15.91
N GLY A 5 6.30 -34.31 15.98
CA GLY A 5 7.72 -34.00 16.18
C GLY A 5 8.32 -33.17 15.05
N ARG A 6 7.98 -33.46 13.78
CA ARG A 6 8.41 -32.64 12.62
C ARG A 6 7.79 -31.24 12.65
N TYR A 7 6.51 -31.14 12.99
CA TYR A 7 5.81 -29.87 13.11
C TYR A 7 6.46 -28.97 14.17
N GLU A 8 6.68 -29.48 15.38
CA GLU A 8 7.32 -28.70 16.46
C GLU A 8 8.77 -28.34 16.13
N ALA A 9 9.51 -29.21 15.43
CA ALA A 9 10.85 -28.89 14.95
C ALA A 9 10.85 -27.73 13.94
N GLU A 10 9.90 -27.71 12.99
CA GLU A 10 9.79 -26.62 12.02
C GLU A 10 9.33 -25.30 12.66
N VAL A 11 8.42 -25.37 13.64
CA VAL A 11 8.03 -24.20 14.43
C VAL A 11 9.23 -23.60 15.15
N ALA A 12 10.07 -24.42 15.76
CA ALA A 12 11.30 -23.97 16.42
C ALA A 12 12.30 -23.34 15.43
N GLU A 13 12.46 -23.92 14.24
CA GLU A 13 13.29 -23.38 13.16
C GLU A 13 12.81 -21.98 12.71
N VAL A 14 11.50 -21.84 12.47
CA VAL A 14 10.89 -20.56 12.08
C VAL A 14 11.05 -19.51 13.18
N GLN A 15 10.86 -19.89 14.44
CA GLN A 15 11.03 -19.00 15.57
C GLN A 15 12.49 -18.52 15.72
N ALA A 16 13.46 -19.43 15.55
CA ALA A 16 14.88 -19.09 15.55
C ALA A 16 15.23 -18.14 14.39
N TRP A 17 14.72 -18.40 13.19
CA TRP A 17 14.88 -17.52 12.03
C TRP A 17 14.29 -16.13 12.28
N TRP A 18 13.13 -16.03 12.93
CA TRP A 18 12.49 -14.76 13.27
C TRP A 18 13.22 -13.95 14.33
N ASN A 19 14.05 -14.59 15.15
CA ASN A 19 14.89 -13.92 16.16
C ASN A 19 16.18 -13.33 15.55
N SER A 20 16.43 -13.52 14.26
CA SER A 20 17.58 -12.91 13.58
C SER A 20 17.46 -11.38 13.45
N GLU A 21 18.60 -10.70 13.31
CA GLU A 21 18.67 -9.23 13.17
C GLU A 21 17.82 -8.71 12.01
N ARG A 22 17.62 -9.51 10.95
CA ARG A 22 16.79 -9.19 9.78
C ARG A 22 15.38 -8.73 10.18
N PHE A 23 14.81 -9.31 11.24
CA PHE A 23 13.42 -9.13 11.63
C PHE A 23 13.22 -8.35 12.92
N LYS A 24 14.27 -7.75 13.47
CA LYS A 24 14.22 -7.02 14.74
C LYS A 24 13.14 -5.93 14.77
N LEU A 25 12.90 -5.26 13.65
CA LEU A 25 11.89 -4.19 13.50
C LEU A 25 10.55 -4.71 12.96
N THR A 26 10.44 -6.00 12.65
CA THR A 26 9.24 -6.58 12.08
C THR A 26 8.27 -7.02 13.17
N ARG A 27 7.13 -6.35 13.26
CA ARG A 27 5.99 -6.80 14.07
C ARG A 27 5.14 -7.79 13.27
N ARG A 28 4.65 -8.84 13.92
CA ARG A 28 3.77 -9.85 13.31
C ARG A 28 2.52 -10.04 14.17
N PRO A 29 1.30 -9.95 13.61
CA PRO A 29 0.06 -10.22 14.34
C PRO A 29 -0.33 -11.72 14.34
N TYR A 30 0.59 -12.62 13.99
CA TYR A 30 0.39 -14.07 13.90
C TYR A 30 1.61 -14.82 14.44
N SER A 31 1.45 -16.10 14.77
CA SER A 31 2.49 -16.94 15.36
C SER A 31 3.27 -17.76 14.32
N ALA A 32 4.42 -18.32 14.72
CA ALA A 32 5.17 -19.26 13.88
C ALA A 32 4.36 -20.52 13.58
N ARG A 33 3.52 -20.95 14.53
CA ARG A 33 2.60 -22.09 14.38
C ARG A 33 1.58 -21.88 13.27
N ASP A 34 0.99 -20.68 13.18
CA ASP A 34 0.02 -20.33 12.13
C ASP A 34 0.67 -20.42 10.74
N VAL A 35 1.95 -20.02 10.63
CA VAL A 35 2.69 -20.07 9.36
C VAL A 35 3.02 -21.51 8.98
N VAL A 36 3.53 -22.31 9.91
CA VAL A 36 3.88 -23.72 9.65
C VAL A 36 2.63 -24.55 9.33
N ALA A 37 1.49 -24.24 9.95
CA ALA A 37 0.22 -24.91 9.64
C ALA A 37 -0.26 -24.70 8.19
N LEU A 38 0.16 -23.61 7.54
CA LEU A 38 -0.16 -23.32 6.14
C LEU A 38 0.88 -23.89 5.16
N ARG A 39 1.99 -24.48 5.65
CA ARG A 39 3.01 -25.08 4.80
C ARG A 39 2.65 -26.51 4.43
N GLY A 40 3.07 -26.91 3.23
CA GLY A 40 3.05 -28.31 2.81
C GLY A 40 4.31 -29.04 3.29
N ASN A 41 4.29 -30.37 3.16
CA ASN A 41 5.41 -31.22 3.57
C ASN A 41 6.65 -31.11 2.66
N LEU A 42 6.52 -30.52 1.47
CA LEU A 42 7.62 -30.34 0.53
C LEU A 42 8.22 -28.94 0.69
N LYS A 43 9.39 -28.87 1.34
CA LYS A 43 10.16 -27.63 1.44
C LYS A 43 10.66 -27.21 0.06
N GLN A 44 10.28 -26.01 -0.37
CA GLN A 44 10.77 -25.38 -1.60
C GLN A 44 11.80 -24.31 -1.26
N SER A 45 12.80 -24.13 -2.13
CA SER A 45 13.74 -23.02 -2.04
C SER A 45 13.55 -22.12 -3.26
N TYR A 46 13.57 -20.81 -3.03
CA TYR A 46 13.35 -19.82 -4.09
C TYR A 46 14.62 -18.98 -4.29
N GLY A 47 15.02 -18.78 -5.55
CA GLY A 47 16.15 -17.91 -5.89
C GLY A 47 15.95 -16.45 -5.46
N SER A 48 14.68 -16.02 -5.36
CA SER A 48 14.28 -14.73 -4.79
C SER A 48 14.82 -14.51 -3.38
N ASN A 49 14.97 -15.56 -2.57
CA ASN A 49 15.45 -15.44 -1.20
C ASN A 49 16.90 -14.94 -1.15
N GLU A 50 17.76 -15.48 -2.02
CA GLU A 50 19.17 -15.04 -2.10
C GLU A 50 19.26 -13.60 -2.62
N MET A 51 18.39 -13.24 -3.55
CA MET A 51 18.27 -11.86 -4.02
C MET A 51 17.77 -10.91 -2.94
N ALA A 52 16.80 -11.34 -2.12
CA ALA A 52 16.27 -10.57 -0.99
C ALA A 52 17.34 -10.35 0.10
N LYS A 53 18.12 -11.38 0.43
CA LYS A 53 19.27 -11.26 1.35
C LYS A 53 20.34 -10.32 0.80
N LYS A 54 20.60 -10.36 -0.51
CA LYS A 54 21.51 -9.41 -1.19
C LYS A 54 20.97 -7.98 -1.07
N LEU A 55 19.70 -7.75 -1.42
CA LEU A 55 19.04 -6.45 -1.34
C LEU A 55 19.10 -5.88 0.10
N TRP A 56 18.77 -6.70 1.10
CA TRP A 56 18.85 -6.30 2.50
C TRP A 56 20.25 -5.84 2.91
N ARG A 57 21.29 -6.60 2.54
CA ARG A 57 22.69 -6.21 2.80
C ARG A 57 23.05 -4.90 2.13
N THR A 58 22.70 -4.72 0.85
CA THR A 58 22.94 -3.47 0.11
C THR A 58 22.27 -2.28 0.81
N LEU A 59 21.00 -2.40 1.19
CA LEU A 59 20.26 -1.35 1.90
C LEU A 59 20.88 -1.02 3.26
N LYS A 60 21.30 -2.03 4.03
CA LYS A 60 21.99 -1.84 5.32
C LYS A 60 23.34 -1.15 5.17
N THR A 61 24.11 -1.49 4.15
CA THR A 61 25.38 -0.81 3.83
C THR A 61 25.16 0.66 3.49
N HIS A 62 24.17 0.95 2.64
CA HIS A 62 23.82 2.33 2.31
C HIS A 62 23.34 3.11 3.54
N GLN A 63 22.50 2.50 4.39
CA GLN A 63 22.06 3.09 5.65
C GLN A 63 23.22 3.43 6.58
N ALA A 64 24.18 2.51 6.74
CA ALA A 64 25.36 2.72 7.59
C ALA A 64 26.29 3.83 7.05
N ASN A 65 26.40 3.92 5.72
CA ASN A 65 27.28 4.90 5.05
C ASN A 65 26.59 6.26 4.80
N GLY A 66 25.30 6.40 5.10
CA GLY A 66 24.53 7.61 4.76
C GLY A 66 24.41 7.86 3.25
N THR A 67 24.47 6.79 2.44
CA THR A 67 24.37 6.86 0.97
C THR A 67 23.07 6.22 0.49
N ALA A 68 22.83 6.21 -0.82
CA ALA A 68 21.65 5.58 -1.40
C ALA A 68 22.00 4.79 -2.67
N SER A 69 21.37 3.63 -2.84
CA SER A 69 21.26 2.95 -4.13
C SER A 69 20.24 3.70 -4.97
N ARG A 70 20.55 3.93 -6.25
CA ARG A 70 19.66 4.60 -7.20
C ARG A 70 19.54 3.73 -8.43
N THR A 71 18.32 3.59 -8.92
CA THR A 71 18.01 2.86 -10.15
C THR A 71 16.83 3.49 -10.86
N PHE A 72 16.46 2.96 -12.01
CA PHE A 72 15.28 3.36 -12.78
C PHE A 72 14.61 2.12 -13.37
N GLY A 73 13.42 2.31 -13.94
CA GLY A 73 12.61 1.23 -14.48
C GLY A 73 13.23 0.59 -15.73
N ALA A 74 13.50 -0.73 -15.65
CA ALA A 74 14.02 -1.51 -16.76
C ALA A 74 12.88 -2.10 -17.60
N LEU A 75 12.93 -1.88 -18.91
CA LEU A 75 11.94 -2.36 -19.88
C LEU A 75 12.22 -3.80 -20.30
N ASP A 76 13.47 -4.08 -20.68
CA ASP A 76 13.85 -5.34 -21.33
C ASP A 76 15.20 -5.88 -20.82
N PRO A 77 15.54 -7.16 -21.15
CA PRO A 77 16.80 -7.75 -20.74
C PRO A 77 18.05 -7.03 -21.27
N VAL A 78 18.00 -6.42 -22.46
CA VAL A 78 19.13 -5.67 -23.04
C VAL A 78 19.43 -4.47 -22.15
N GLN A 79 18.40 -3.73 -21.75
CA GLN A 79 18.54 -2.61 -20.82
C GLN A 79 19.08 -3.08 -19.46
N VAL A 80 18.58 -4.20 -18.92
CA VAL A 80 19.08 -4.78 -17.66
C VAL A 80 20.57 -5.10 -17.74
N THR A 81 21.07 -5.65 -18.85
CA THR A 81 22.50 -5.97 -18.98
C THR A 81 23.40 -4.73 -19.01
N MET A 82 22.89 -3.60 -19.53
CA MET A 82 23.61 -2.33 -19.51
C MET A 82 23.53 -1.66 -18.14
N MET A 83 22.37 -1.72 -17.49
CA MET A 83 22.18 -1.21 -16.13
C MET A 83 23.05 -1.96 -15.12
N ALA A 84 23.16 -3.28 -15.22
CA ALA A 84 23.94 -4.11 -14.28
C ALA A 84 25.44 -3.76 -14.19
N LYS A 85 25.98 -3.03 -15.18
CA LYS A 85 27.36 -2.54 -15.18
C LYS A 85 27.57 -1.33 -14.27
N HIS A 86 26.50 -0.57 -13.97
CA HIS A 86 26.58 0.73 -13.31
C HIS A 86 25.65 0.86 -12.10
N LEU A 87 24.60 0.04 -12.03
CA LEU A 87 23.56 0.07 -11.01
C LEU A 87 23.58 -1.23 -10.23
N ASP A 88 23.38 -1.13 -8.92
CA ASP A 88 23.38 -2.24 -7.97
C ASP A 88 21.97 -2.84 -7.75
N SER A 89 20.94 -2.16 -8.24
CA SER A 89 19.54 -2.57 -8.19
C SER A 89 18.81 -2.32 -9.52
N ILE A 90 17.71 -3.05 -9.74
CA ILE A 90 16.83 -2.91 -10.91
C ILE A 90 15.40 -2.71 -10.39
N TYR A 91 14.71 -1.71 -10.94
CA TYR A 91 13.29 -1.47 -10.68
C TYR A 91 12.44 -1.93 -11.86
N VAL A 92 11.28 -2.50 -11.56
CA VAL A 92 10.29 -2.93 -12.55
C VAL A 92 9.00 -2.20 -12.24
N SER A 93 8.64 -1.27 -13.14
CA SER A 93 7.57 -0.29 -12.95
C SER A 93 6.22 -0.81 -13.47
N GLY A 94 5.16 -0.69 -12.67
CA GLY A 94 3.79 -0.95 -13.09
C GLY A 94 3.38 -0.09 -14.29
N TRP A 95 3.68 1.21 -14.23
CA TRP A 95 3.46 2.16 -15.33
C TRP A 95 4.09 1.71 -16.65
N GLN A 96 5.36 1.29 -16.63
CA GLN A 96 6.04 0.81 -17.84
C GLN A 96 5.38 -0.47 -18.35
N CYS A 97 5.04 -1.38 -17.44
CA CYS A 97 4.35 -2.63 -17.76
C CYS A 97 2.98 -2.39 -18.41
N SER A 98 2.19 -1.44 -17.90
CA SER A 98 0.87 -1.08 -18.46
C SER A 98 0.95 -0.61 -19.91
N SER A 99 1.98 0.15 -20.26
CA SER A 99 2.13 0.68 -21.63
C SER A 99 2.82 -0.28 -22.61
N THR A 100 3.61 -1.26 -22.13
CA THR A 100 4.53 -2.00 -23.01
C THR A 100 4.52 -3.52 -22.87
N HIS A 101 4.00 -4.07 -21.77
CA HIS A 101 4.22 -5.48 -21.43
C HIS A 101 3.01 -6.21 -20.80
N THR A 102 1.80 -5.66 -20.90
CA THR A 102 0.56 -6.32 -20.44
C THR A 102 0.45 -7.75 -20.97
N THR A 103 0.08 -8.72 -20.14
CA THR A 103 -0.01 -10.15 -20.54
C THR A 103 -1.02 -10.39 -21.68
N THR A 104 -2.03 -9.53 -21.83
CA THR A 104 -3.03 -9.57 -22.91
C THR A 104 -2.59 -8.85 -24.19
N ASN A 105 -1.43 -8.20 -24.20
CA ASN A 105 -0.99 -7.27 -25.27
C ASN A 105 -1.95 -6.09 -25.51
N GLU A 106 -2.70 -5.68 -24.49
CA GLU A 106 -3.58 -4.51 -24.52
C GLU A 106 -2.93 -3.37 -23.73
N PRO A 107 -2.26 -2.41 -24.39
CA PRO A 107 -1.61 -1.31 -23.69
C PRO A 107 -2.65 -0.35 -23.11
N GLY A 108 -2.36 0.20 -21.93
CA GLY A 108 -3.25 1.09 -21.22
C GLY A 108 -2.53 2.19 -20.42
N PRO A 109 -3.29 3.18 -19.91
CA PRO A 109 -2.80 4.07 -18.87
C PRO A 109 -2.50 3.29 -17.58
N ASP A 110 -1.78 3.91 -16.65
CA ASP A 110 -1.42 3.28 -15.38
C ASP A 110 -2.60 3.24 -14.41
N LEU A 111 -3.47 2.25 -14.60
CA LEU A 111 -4.70 2.04 -13.83
C LEU A 111 -4.73 0.70 -13.09
N ALA A 112 -3.64 -0.08 -13.16
CA ALA A 112 -3.56 -1.44 -12.61
C ALA A 112 -4.73 -2.36 -13.04
N ASP A 113 -5.26 -2.15 -14.25
CA ASP A 113 -6.36 -2.93 -14.84
C ASP A 113 -5.87 -4.11 -15.69
N TYR A 114 -4.57 -4.20 -15.93
CA TYR A 114 -3.90 -5.32 -16.57
C TYR A 114 -3.86 -6.56 -15.66
N PRO A 115 -3.69 -7.78 -16.23
CA PRO A 115 -3.59 -8.99 -15.43
C PRO A 115 -2.46 -8.93 -14.39
N TYR A 116 -2.74 -9.38 -13.16
CA TYR A 116 -1.82 -9.32 -12.01
C TYR A 116 -0.51 -10.13 -12.18
N ASP A 117 -0.40 -10.94 -13.23
CA ASP A 117 0.82 -11.68 -13.59
C ASP A 117 1.78 -10.90 -14.52
N THR A 118 1.40 -9.69 -14.93
CA THR A 118 2.19 -8.81 -15.82
C THR A 118 3.55 -8.45 -15.22
N VAL A 119 3.58 -7.90 -13.99
CA VAL A 119 4.80 -7.43 -13.33
C VAL A 119 5.70 -8.57 -12.81
N PRO A 120 5.16 -9.66 -12.21
CA PRO A 120 5.99 -10.74 -11.68
C PRO A 120 6.97 -11.37 -12.67
N ASN A 121 6.75 -11.32 -13.99
CA ASN A 121 7.62 -11.97 -14.98
C ASN A 121 9.09 -11.48 -15.03
N LYS A 122 9.48 -10.40 -14.32
CA LYS A 122 10.82 -9.81 -14.34
C LYS A 122 11.15 -9.21 -12.96
N PRO A 123 12.08 -9.75 -12.13
CA PRO A 123 12.30 -9.01 -10.87
C PRO A 123 13.70 -8.91 -10.24
N ILE A 124 13.93 -7.72 -9.63
CA ILE A 124 14.73 -7.49 -8.41
C ILE A 124 13.87 -6.68 -7.41
N ILE A 125 13.39 -5.48 -7.75
CA ILE A 125 12.35 -4.76 -7.00
C ILE A 125 11.15 -4.53 -7.93
N ALA A 126 9.96 -4.96 -7.51
CA ALA A 126 8.77 -4.94 -8.35
C ALA A 126 7.62 -4.12 -7.75
N ASP A 127 6.81 -3.57 -8.65
CA ASP A 127 5.57 -2.88 -8.35
C ASP A 127 4.42 -3.85 -8.10
N GLY A 128 3.82 -3.79 -6.91
CA GLY A 128 2.66 -4.58 -6.54
C GLY A 128 1.33 -3.83 -6.65
N ASP A 129 1.36 -2.58 -7.14
CA ASP A 129 0.23 -1.65 -7.16
C ASP A 129 -0.44 -1.62 -5.78
N THR A 130 -1.77 -1.76 -5.73
CA THR A 130 -2.54 -1.89 -4.48
C THR A 130 -2.73 -3.36 -4.03
N GLY A 131 -2.19 -4.32 -4.80
CA GLY A 131 -2.34 -5.75 -4.54
C GLY A 131 -3.44 -6.46 -5.33
N PHE A 132 -4.03 -5.79 -6.33
CA PHE A 132 -5.00 -6.35 -7.30
C PHE A 132 -6.23 -7.03 -6.67
N GLY A 133 -6.77 -6.44 -5.59
CA GLY A 133 -8.02 -6.90 -4.95
C GLY A 133 -7.94 -6.96 -3.43
N GLY A 134 -8.61 -7.92 -2.83
CA GLY A 134 -8.55 -8.15 -1.38
C GLY A 134 -7.32 -8.94 -0.95
N THR A 135 -7.19 -9.18 0.37
CA THR A 135 -6.07 -9.90 1.00
C THR A 135 -5.64 -11.19 0.29
N THR A 136 -6.58 -12.00 -0.20
CA THR A 136 -6.27 -13.27 -0.88
C THR A 136 -5.64 -13.08 -2.26
N ALA A 137 -6.03 -12.02 -2.98
CA ALA A 137 -5.41 -11.64 -4.25
C ALA A 137 -3.97 -11.15 -4.02
N THR A 138 -3.79 -10.27 -3.02
CA THR A 138 -2.46 -9.82 -2.59
C THR A 138 -1.55 -10.98 -2.23
N VAL A 139 -2.07 -11.98 -1.51
CA VAL A 139 -1.30 -13.17 -1.12
C VAL A 139 -0.82 -13.94 -2.35
N LYS A 140 -1.69 -14.14 -3.34
CA LYS A 140 -1.36 -14.81 -4.60
C LYS A 140 -0.36 -14.02 -5.44
N LEU A 141 -0.52 -12.69 -5.52
CA LEU A 141 0.41 -11.81 -6.20
C LEU A 141 1.81 -11.87 -5.56
N CYS A 142 1.87 -11.79 -4.24
CA CYS A 142 3.11 -11.95 -3.47
C CYS A 142 3.78 -13.29 -3.73
N LYS A 143 3.01 -14.38 -3.80
CA LYS A 143 3.52 -15.70 -4.17
C LYS A 143 4.17 -15.68 -5.55
N LEU A 144 3.50 -15.09 -6.55
CA LEU A 144 4.07 -14.97 -7.90
C LEU A 144 5.38 -14.20 -7.90
N PHE A 145 5.46 -13.07 -7.19
CA PHE A 145 6.72 -12.31 -7.08
C PHE A 145 7.87 -13.16 -6.52
N VAL A 146 7.60 -13.93 -5.46
CA VAL A 146 8.59 -14.83 -4.85
C VAL A 146 9.01 -15.92 -5.83
N GLU A 147 8.06 -16.55 -6.52
CA GLU A 147 8.32 -17.63 -7.50
C GLU A 147 9.12 -17.12 -8.72
N ARG A 148 8.94 -15.85 -9.09
CA ARG A 148 9.62 -15.27 -10.25
C ARG A 148 10.94 -14.57 -9.94
N GLY A 149 11.34 -14.50 -8.67
CA GLY A 149 12.69 -14.04 -8.28
C GLY A 149 12.75 -12.68 -7.58
N ALA A 150 11.63 -12.08 -7.17
CA ALA A 150 11.63 -10.74 -6.60
C ALA A 150 12.32 -10.66 -5.24
N ALA A 151 13.31 -9.77 -5.15
CA ALA A 151 14.01 -9.45 -3.92
C ALA A 151 13.20 -8.52 -3.02
N GLY A 152 12.40 -7.64 -3.62
CA GLY A 152 11.47 -6.76 -2.93
C GLY A 152 10.24 -6.42 -3.74
N VAL A 153 9.17 -6.07 -3.05
CA VAL A 153 7.89 -5.66 -3.63
C VAL A 153 7.43 -4.43 -2.86
N HIS A 154 6.96 -3.41 -3.59
CA HIS A 154 6.28 -2.28 -2.96
C HIS A 154 4.77 -2.37 -3.22
N ILE A 155 3.97 -1.97 -2.23
CA ILE A 155 2.51 -1.95 -2.30
C ILE A 155 2.02 -0.64 -1.70
N GLU A 156 1.00 -0.05 -2.30
CA GLU A 156 0.48 1.27 -1.95
C GLU A 156 -0.91 1.24 -1.29
N ASP A 157 -1.27 2.36 -0.66
CA ASP A 157 -2.47 2.53 0.17
C ASP A 157 -3.66 3.17 -0.56
N GLN A 158 -3.64 3.19 -1.90
CA GLN A 158 -4.79 3.59 -2.71
C GLN A 158 -5.95 2.58 -2.60
N SER A 159 -6.97 2.70 -3.44
CA SER A 159 -8.21 1.94 -3.34
C SER A 159 -8.07 0.46 -3.74
N SER A 160 -7.52 -0.35 -2.85
CA SER A 160 -7.92 -1.74 -2.61
C SER A 160 -7.40 -2.19 -1.24
N ALA A 161 -8.08 -3.15 -0.59
CA ALA A 161 -7.77 -3.51 0.79
C ALA A 161 -6.50 -4.37 0.88
N CYS A 162 -5.29 -3.78 0.95
CA CYS A 162 -4.07 -4.57 1.12
C CYS A 162 -3.84 -4.98 2.58
N ARG A 163 -3.74 -6.30 2.81
CA ARG A 163 -3.04 -6.87 3.96
C ARG A 163 -2.02 -7.88 3.44
N CYS A 164 -0.77 -7.45 3.32
CA CYS A 164 0.23 -8.13 2.50
C CYS A 164 1.21 -9.00 3.33
N GLU A 165 1.26 -8.81 4.66
CA GLU A 165 2.34 -9.35 5.51
C GLU A 165 2.34 -10.87 5.75
N ALA A 166 1.19 -11.55 5.66
CA ALA A 166 1.09 -12.97 5.99
C ALA A 166 1.56 -13.88 4.83
N ALA A 167 1.43 -13.42 3.59
CA ALA A 167 1.59 -14.23 2.38
C ALA A 167 3.02 -14.73 2.14
N ILE A 168 3.97 -13.79 2.15
CA ILE A 168 5.35 -14.02 1.71
C ILE A 168 6.07 -15.01 2.64
N ARG A 169 5.66 -15.08 3.90
CA ARG A 169 6.41 -15.82 4.95
C ARG A 169 6.12 -17.31 4.99
N CYS A 170 4.97 -17.74 4.46
CA CYS A 170 4.70 -19.17 4.24
C CYS A 170 5.78 -19.79 3.33
N TYR A 171 6.37 -19.01 2.42
CA TYR A 171 7.40 -19.45 1.48
C TYR A 171 8.83 -19.45 2.04
N GLY A 172 9.04 -19.02 3.29
CA GLY A 172 10.37 -19.05 3.92
C GLY A 172 11.39 -18.11 3.27
N VAL A 173 10.93 -16.99 2.70
CA VAL A 173 11.79 -16.00 2.03
C VAL A 173 11.85 -14.68 2.78
N GLU A 174 12.94 -13.94 2.55
CA GLU A 174 13.23 -12.66 3.21
C GLU A 174 12.87 -11.42 2.36
N THR A 175 11.99 -11.58 1.36
CA THR A 175 11.57 -10.51 0.43
C THR A 175 11.28 -9.21 1.17
N VAL A 176 11.88 -8.13 0.69
CA VAL A 176 11.69 -6.79 1.27
C VAL A 176 10.33 -6.26 0.87
N LEU A 177 9.49 -5.95 1.85
CA LEU A 177 8.22 -5.26 1.63
C LEU A 177 8.43 -3.76 1.85
N VAL A 178 8.02 -2.95 0.87
CA VAL A 178 8.03 -1.49 0.94
C VAL A 178 6.59 -1.00 0.94
N ALA A 179 6.20 -0.25 1.96
CA ALA A 179 4.89 0.40 1.99
C ALA A 179 5.01 1.78 1.33
N ARG A 180 4.25 2.01 0.26
CA ARG A 180 4.09 3.31 -0.39
C ARG A 180 2.82 3.98 0.14
N THR A 181 2.85 5.31 0.27
CA THR A 181 1.67 6.11 0.62
C THR A 181 1.46 7.23 -0.39
N ASP A 182 0.23 7.39 -0.88
CA ASP A 182 -0.17 8.46 -1.80
C ASP A 182 -0.92 9.61 -1.08
N ALA A 183 -0.92 9.60 0.26
CA ALA A 183 -1.62 10.59 1.10
C ALA A 183 -1.20 12.06 0.86
N VAL A 184 -0.05 12.31 0.23
CA VAL A 184 0.42 13.68 -0.07
C VAL A 184 -0.45 14.40 -1.10
N ALA A 185 -1.08 13.67 -2.03
CA ALA A 185 -1.90 14.22 -3.11
C ALA A 185 -3.34 13.64 -3.13
N ALA A 186 -3.63 12.64 -2.29
CA ALA A 186 -4.95 12.06 -2.18
C ALA A 186 -5.96 13.05 -1.59
N ASN A 187 -7.09 13.21 -2.27
CA ASN A 187 -8.21 14.06 -1.83
C ASN A 187 -9.40 13.26 -1.29
N LEU A 188 -9.36 11.93 -1.39
CA LEU A 188 -10.46 11.04 -1.05
C LEU A 188 -9.96 9.85 -0.22
N ILE A 189 -10.84 9.35 0.65
CA ILE A 189 -10.65 8.13 1.43
C ILE A 189 -11.92 7.27 1.31
N GLN A 190 -11.76 5.95 1.23
CA GLN A 190 -12.89 5.03 1.00
C GLN A 190 -13.91 5.02 2.14
N THR A 191 -13.44 5.07 3.39
CA THR A 191 -14.27 4.93 4.57
C THR A 191 -13.67 5.69 5.75
N ASN A 192 -14.53 6.15 6.65
CA ASN A 192 -14.18 6.81 7.89
C ASN A 192 -14.13 5.85 9.10
N VAL A 193 -14.07 4.54 8.85
CA VAL A 193 -14.09 3.51 9.92
C VAL A 193 -12.86 3.57 10.82
N ASP A 194 -11.71 4.00 10.32
CA ASP A 194 -10.46 4.06 11.08
C ASP A 194 -10.31 5.40 11.80
N THR A 195 -10.20 5.33 13.14
CA THR A 195 -10.04 6.51 14.00
C THR A 195 -8.77 7.32 13.73
N ARG A 196 -7.74 6.71 13.15
CA ARG A 196 -6.45 7.39 12.87
C ARG A 196 -6.59 8.43 11.76
N ASP A 197 -7.54 8.20 10.85
CA ASP A 197 -7.79 9.04 9.69
C ASP A 197 -8.70 10.22 10.01
N HIS A 198 -9.42 10.19 11.15
CA HIS A 198 -10.44 11.19 11.52
C HIS A 198 -9.92 12.62 11.54
N GLN A 199 -8.65 12.83 11.87
CA GLN A 199 -8.04 14.17 11.89
C GLN A 199 -7.90 14.80 10.50
N PHE A 200 -7.91 13.99 9.43
CA PHE A 200 -7.74 14.42 8.05
C PHE A 200 -9.06 14.49 7.28
N ILE A 201 -10.14 13.93 7.83
CA ILE A 201 -11.44 13.89 7.16
C ILE A 201 -12.08 15.28 7.20
N LEU A 202 -12.42 15.78 6.02
CA LEU A 202 -13.11 17.05 5.85
C LEU A 202 -14.62 16.89 6.07
N GLY A 203 -15.16 17.65 7.03
CA GLY A 203 -16.59 17.71 7.33
C GLY A 203 -17.23 19.00 6.80
N VAL A 204 -18.53 18.93 6.51
CA VAL A 204 -19.36 20.09 6.16
C VAL A 204 -19.66 20.89 7.41
N THR A 205 -19.41 22.21 7.40
CA THR A 205 -19.65 23.08 8.56
C THR A 205 -20.81 24.05 8.37
N ASN A 206 -21.36 24.18 7.16
CA ASN A 206 -22.48 25.08 6.86
C ASN A 206 -23.84 24.49 7.33
N PRO A 207 -24.52 25.10 8.31
CA PRO A 207 -25.81 24.59 8.81
C PRO A 207 -26.94 24.62 7.76
N ASN A 208 -26.86 25.51 6.76
CA ASN A 208 -27.89 25.62 5.72
C ASN A 208 -27.95 24.40 4.78
N LEU A 209 -26.92 23.56 4.82
CA LEU A 209 -26.83 22.31 4.07
C LEU A 209 -27.24 21.10 4.90
N GLN A 210 -27.69 21.29 6.15
CA GLN A 210 -28.20 20.21 6.98
C GLN A 210 -29.40 19.54 6.30
N GLY A 211 -29.31 18.22 6.08
CA GLY A 211 -30.31 17.44 5.36
C GLY A 211 -30.21 17.51 3.83
N LYS A 212 -29.28 18.29 3.26
CA LYS A 212 -29.03 18.41 1.81
C LYS A 212 -27.66 17.84 1.45
N CYS A 213 -27.52 16.52 1.58
CA CYS A 213 -26.26 15.87 1.20
C CYS A 213 -26.04 15.93 -0.31
N LEU A 214 -24.78 16.04 -0.73
CA LEU A 214 -24.38 16.11 -2.14
C LEU A 214 -24.96 14.95 -2.95
N ALA A 215 -24.93 13.73 -2.39
CA ALA A 215 -25.44 12.53 -3.05
C ALA A 215 -26.93 12.63 -3.41
N SER A 216 -27.79 13.09 -2.49
CA SER A 216 -29.22 13.28 -2.77
C SER A 216 -29.46 14.37 -3.82
N MET A 217 -28.72 15.47 -3.74
CA MET A 217 -28.84 16.56 -4.72
C MET A 217 -28.43 16.14 -6.13
N LEU A 218 -27.35 15.36 -6.26
CA LEU A 218 -26.92 14.80 -7.54
C LEU A 218 -27.91 13.76 -8.07
N ALA A 219 -28.47 12.92 -7.20
CA ALA A 219 -29.50 11.94 -7.58
C ALA A 219 -30.78 12.60 -8.11
N GLU A 220 -31.27 13.66 -7.45
CA GLU A 220 -32.42 14.44 -7.91
C GLU A 220 -32.12 15.16 -9.23
N ALA A 221 -30.92 15.71 -9.38
CA ALA A 221 -30.48 16.37 -10.61
C ALA A 221 -30.41 15.39 -11.80
N MET A 222 -29.89 14.19 -11.58
CA MET A 222 -29.88 13.11 -12.57
C MET A 222 -31.31 12.66 -12.91
N ALA A 223 -32.19 12.51 -11.92
CA ALA A 223 -33.60 12.18 -12.15
C ALA A 223 -34.34 13.26 -12.96
N ALA A 224 -33.93 14.52 -12.83
CA ALA A 224 -34.42 15.64 -13.63
C ALA A 224 -33.78 15.73 -15.03
N GLY A 225 -32.93 14.78 -15.41
CA GLY A 225 -32.32 14.68 -16.74
C GLY A 225 -31.05 15.51 -16.95
N LYS A 226 -30.46 16.08 -15.89
CA LYS A 226 -29.20 16.83 -16.00
C LYS A 226 -28.01 15.90 -16.22
N THR A 227 -27.05 16.32 -17.04
CA THR A 227 -25.90 15.48 -17.41
C THR A 227 -24.59 16.26 -17.49
N GLY A 228 -23.46 15.55 -17.37
CA GLY A 228 -22.12 16.08 -17.62
C GLY A 228 -21.81 17.38 -16.88
N ALA A 229 -21.58 18.46 -17.64
CA ALA A 229 -21.20 19.76 -17.11
C ALA A 229 -22.24 20.38 -16.16
N GLU A 230 -23.52 20.06 -16.33
CA GLU A 230 -24.58 20.56 -15.44
C GLU A 230 -24.50 19.94 -14.04
N LEU A 231 -24.13 18.66 -13.95
CA LEU A 231 -23.93 17.96 -12.68
C LEU A 231 -22.66 18.46 -11.99
N GLN A 232 -21.57 18.64 -12.76
CA GLN A 232 -20.33 19.21 -12.23
C GLN A 232 -20.56 20.61 -11.64
N ALA A 233 -21.30 21.45 -12.35
CA ALA A 233 -21.63 22.80 -11.85
C ALA A 233 -22.50 22.78 -10.58
N ILE A 234 -23.29 21.73 -10.34
CA ILE A 234 -24.05 21.56 -9.08
C ILE A 234 -23.11 21.14 -7.96
N GLU A 235 -22.21 20.20 -8.23
CA GLU A 235 -21.19 19.74 -7.28
C GLU A 235 -20.27 20.89 -6.85
N ASP A 236 -19.73 21.65 -7.79
CA ASP A 236 -18.82 22.77 -7.52
C ASP A 236 -19.51 23.84 -6.65
N LYS A 237 -20.77 24.15 -6.94
CA LYS A 237 -21.58 25.09 -6.13
C LYS A 237 -21.80 24.56 -4.72
N TRP A 238 -22.09 23.26 -4.58
CA TRP A 238 -22.29 22.66 -3.28
C TRP A 238 -20.99 22.66 -2.47
N LEU A 239 -19.87 22.30 -3.08
CA LEU A 239 -18.54 22.33 -2.44
C LEU A 239 -18.15 23.74 -2.00
N ALA A 240 -18.42 24.75 -2.82
CA ALA A 240 -18.19 26.15 -2.46
C ALA A 240 -19.04 26.60 -1.25
N MET A 241 -20.26 26.06 -1.10
CA MET A 241 -21.13 26.33 0.05
C MET A 241 -20.80 25.47 1.28
N ALA A 242 -20.16 24.31 1.10
CA ALA A 242 -19.97 23.31 2.16
C ALA A 242 -19.04 23.78 3.30
N GLN A 243 -18.12 24.71 3.00
CA GLN A 243 -17.11 25.20 3.95
C GLN A 243 -16.40 24.03 4.64
N LEU A 244 -15.77 23.17 3.82
CA LEU A 244 -15.11 21.96 4.28
C LEU A 244 -13.95 22.29 5.22
N LYS A 245 -13.93 21.66 6.39
CA LYS A 245 -12.88 21.82 7.41
C LYS A 245 -12.64 20.50 8.13
N THR A 246 -11.44 20.35 8.68
CA THR A 246 -11.19 19.29 9.66
C THR A 246 -11.94 19.58 10.97
N PHE A 247 -12.20 18.54 11.75
CA PHE A 247 -12.86 18.69 13.04
C PHE A 247 -12.08 19.64 13.99
N SER A 248 -10.75 19.53 14.00
CA SER A 248 -9.88 20.38 14.82
C SER A 248 -10.00 21.86 14.46
N GLU A 249 -10.01 22.20 13.17
CA GLU A 249 -10.21 23.59 12.71
C GLU A 249 -11.59 24.12 13.10
N CYS A 250 -12.63 23.30 12.94
CA CYS A 250 -14.00 23.66 13.33
C CYS A 250 -14.10 23.98 14.84
N VAL A 251 -13.45 23.18 15.68
CA VAL A 251 -13.42 23.41 17.14
C VAL A 251 -12.65 24.69 17.49
N ILE A 252 -11.51 24.94 16.84
CA ILE A 252 -10.73 26.17 17.04
C ILE A 252 -11.56 27.40 16.68
N ASP A 253 -12.25 27.38 15.54
CA ASP A 253 -13.13 28.46 15.11
C ASP A 253 -14.29 28.69 16.08
N ALA A 254 -14.91 27.62 16.57
CA ALA A 254 -15.97 27.71 17.57
C ALA A 254 -15.47 28.36 18.87
N ILE A 255 -14.29 27.96 19.37
CA ILE A 255 -13.68 28.54 20.57
C ILE A 255 -13.35 30.02 20.38
N ASN A 256 -12.78 30.38 19.23
CA ASN A 256 -12.47 31.77 18.90
C ASN A 256 -13.73 32.65 18.87
N ASN A 257 -14.83 32.12 18.37
CA ASN A 257 -16.13 32.80 18.32
C ASN A 257 -16.82 32.90 19.68
N MET A 258 -16.50 32.03 20.65
CA MET A 258 -17.09 32.04 22.00
C MET A 258 -16.58 33.18 22.91
N ASN A 259 -15.67 34.04 22.45
CA ASN A 259 -15.21 35.26 23.14
C ASN A 259 -14.84 35.06 24.63
N ILE A 260 -14.17 33.93 24.96
CA ILE A 260 -13.83 33.51 26.34
C ILE A 260 -12.72 34.40 26.98
N ARG A 261 -12.30 35.50 26.33
CA ARG A 261 -11.34 36.46 26.91
C ARG A 261 -11.90 37.25 28.10
N GLY A 262 -13.20 37.19 28.39
CA GLY A 262 -13.85 37.91 29.50
C GLY A 262 -13.86 37.22 30.86
N MET A 263 -13.56 35.91 30.97
CA MET A 263 -13.74 35.14 32.23
C MET A 263 -12.46 34.93 33.06
N ARG A 264 -11.31 35.48 32.66
CA ARG A 264 -10.03 35.40 33.41
C ARG A 264 -9.69 36.69 34.18
N LYS A 265 -10.69 37.34 34.79
CA LYS A 265 -10.48 38.36 35.84
C LYS A 265 -11.42 38.05 37.01
N GLY A 266 -10.90 37.36 38.02
CA GLY A 266 -11.63 37.03 39.23
C GLY A 266 -10.97 35.84 39.94
N GLY A 267 -9.87 36.11 40.63
CA GLY A 267 -9.09 35.13 41.36
C GLY A 267 -7.75 35.74 41.76
N GLU A 268 -7.84 36.70 42.69
CA GLU A 268 -6.77 36.97 43.67
C GLU A 268 -6.49 35.72 44.50
#